data_AF-A0A663FJA1-F1
#
_entry.id   AF-A0A663FJA1-F1
#
_cell.length_a   1.000
_cell.length_b   1.000
_cell.length_c   1.000
_cell.angle_alpha   90.00
_cell.angle_beta   90.00
_cell.angle_gamma   90.00
#
_symmetry.space_group_name_H-M   'P 1'
#
loop_
_entity.id
_entity.type
_entity.pdbx_description
1 polymer ?
#
loop_
_entity_poly.entity_id
_entity_poly.type
_entity_poly.pdbx_seq_one_letter_code
_entity_poly.pdbx_strand_id
1 'polypeptide(L)'
;MVLLHVLFEHAAGYALFAVREVEEISLLLPQVEESVLTVGKFHNVVKLVAFAPFKSAQSALENINAVSEGILHEDLRLLLETSMPAKKKKALLGVADAKIGAAILEELGYQCQTGGVVAEILRGIRLHFHALVKGLTAQSASKAQLGLGHSYSRAKVKFNVNRVDNMIIQSISLLDQLDKDINTFSMRVREWYGYHFPELIKIVSENYTYCRLAKFIGNRKELSEESLEGLEEIVMDSAKAQAILEASRSSMGMDISPLDLINIESFSSRVISLSEYRKGLQEYLRSKMSQVAPSLSALIGEVVGARLISHAGSLTNLAKYPASTVQILGAEKALFRALKTRGNTPKYGLIFHSTFIGRAAAKNKGRISRYLANKCTIASRIDCFSEVPTSVFGDKLREQVEERLAFYETGEPPRKNLEVMKEAVVEASEVVAEVKRKQEKKEKKKKKREKQRLEALAAAAEEVEENDIEPKKKKKKKKQQQEPETDSEPEENGLEEEVLPKKKRKLMVEADEEEKKKKKKKKKEKARDAEH
;
A
#
# COMPACT_ATOMS: atom_id res chain seq x y z
N MET A 1 -20.75 50.55 -18.38
CA MET A 1 -21.04 49.10 -18.38
C MET A 1 -20.46 48.48 -17.13
N VAL A 2 -21.27 47.69 -16.43
CA VAL A 2 -20.81 46.79 -15.36
C VAL A 2 -20.15 45.61 -16.06
N LEU A 3 -18.89 45.32 -15.73
CA LEU A 3 -18.19 44.15 -16.26
C LEU A 3 -18.46 42.95 -15.34
N LEU A 4 -19.30 42.02 -15.80
CA LEU A 4 -19.53 40.75 -15.12
C LEU A 4 -18.32 39.83 -15.35
N HIS A 5 -17.68 39.42 -14.26
CA HIS A 5 -16.64 38.40 -14.26
C HIS A 5 -17.20 37.15 -13.58
N VAL A 6 -16.85 35.96 -14.05
CA VAL A 6 -17.31 34.69 -13.48
C VAL A 6 -16.09 33.90 -13.00
N LEU A 7 -16.11 33.53 -11.72
CA LEU A 7 -15.10 32.66 -11.11
C LEU A 7 -15.50 31.20 -11.33
N PHE A 8 -14.60 30.43 -11.95
CA PHE A 8 -14.74 28.99 -12.11
C PHE A 8 -13.62 28.25 -11.39
N GLU A 9 -14.00 27.43 -10.44
CA GLU A 9 -13.11 26.62 -9.64
C GLU A 9 -13.00 25.21 -10.26
N HIS A 10 -11.78 24.79 -10.56
CA HIS A 10 -11.52 23.47 -11.16
C HIS A 10 -10.43 22.73 -10.39
N ALA A 11 -10.37 21.40 -10.53
CA ALA A 11 -9.33 20.57 -9.92
C ALA A 11 -7.88 20.93 -10.36
N ALA A 12 -7.75 21.72 -11.42
CA ALA A 12 -6.46 22.17 -11.95
C ALA A 12 -6.06 23.56 -11.42
N GLY A 13 -6.99 24.32 -10.85
CA GLY A 13 -6.79 25.71 -10.46
C GLY A 13 -8.06 26.55 -10.59
N TYR A 14 -7.91 27.83 -10.30
CA TYR A 14 -8.97 28.83 -10.43
C TYR A 14 -8.87 29.54 -11.78
N ALA A 15 -10.01 29.75 -12.42
CA ALA A 15 -10.11 30.50 -13.67
C ALA A 15 -11.09 31.66 -13.50
N LEU A 16 -10.70 32.83 -13.99
CA LEU A 16 -11.55 34.01 -14.04
C LEU A 16 -11.90 34.32 -15.49
N PHE A 17 -13.19 34.39 -15.80
CA PHE A 17 -13.71 34.70 -17.12
C PHE A 17 -14.41 36.05 -17.10
N ALA A 18 -14.24 36.85 -18.15
CA ALA A 18 -15.05 38.04 -18.40
C ALA A 18 -16.16 37.67 -19.36
N VAL A 19 -17.39 38.05 -19.02
CA VAL A 19 -18.58 37.83 -19.83
C VAL A 19 -18.76 39.04 -20.76
N ARG A 20 -18.84 38.80 -22.07
CA ARG A 20 -19.29 39.79 -23.05
C ARG A 20 -20.81 39.72 -23.07
N GLU A 21 -21.45 40.87 -22.84
CA GLU A 21 -22.89 41.12 -22.73
C GLU A 21 -23.81 39.94 -23.04
N VAL A 22 -24.54 39.48 -22.02
CA VAL A 22 -25.55 38.43 -22.14
C VAL A 22 -26.90 39.06 -21.81
N GLU A 23 -27.85 38.99 -22.73
CA GLU A 23 -29.23 39.40 -22.50
C GLU A 23 -29.91 38.42 -21.55
N GLU A 24 -30.33 38.89 -20.37
CA GLU A 24 -30.96 38.03 -19.35
C GLU A 24 -32.31 37.46 -19.79
N ILE A 25 -33.02 38.18 -20.66
CA ILE A 25 -34.38 37.83 -21.12
C ILE A 25 -34.36 36.68 -22.14
N SER A 26 -33.25 36.53 -22.87
CA SER A 26 -33.12 35.62 -24.02
C SER A 26 -32.57 34.23 -23.64
N LEU A 27 -32.16 34.02 -22.37
CA LEU A 27 -31.50 32.79 -21.90
C LEU A 27 -32.36 31.53 -21.98
N LEU A 28 -33.68 31.66 -21.92
CA LEU A 28 -34.62 30.53 -21.99
C LEU A 28 -34.99 30.13 -23.42
N LEU A 29 -34.44 30.83 -24.42
CA LEU A 29 -34.68 30.49 -25.82
C LEU A 29 -33.85 29.26 -26.23
N PRO A 30 -34.45 28.24 -26.88
CA PRO A 30 -33.73 27.04 -27.33
C PRO A 30 -32.51 27.35 -28.20
N GLN A 31 -32.57 28.43 -28.98
CA GLN A 31 -31.48 28.88 -29.84
C GLN A 31 -30.24 29.34 -29.04
N VAL A 32 -30.45 29.90 -27.84
CA VAL A 32 -29.38 30.33 -26.94
C VAL A 32 -28.77 29.11 -26.25
N GLU A 33 -29.57 28.12 -25.87
CA GLU A 33 -29.08 26.84 -25.33
C GLU A 33 -28.19 26.10 -26.33
N GLU A 34 -28.61 25.97 -27.60
CA GLU A 34 -27.80 25.37 -28.66
C GLU A 34 -26.47 26.12 -28.90
N SER A 35 -26.47 27.44 -28.68
CA SER A 35 -25.27 28.25 -28.82
C SER A 35 -24.21 27.93 -27.76
N VAL A 36 -24.64 27.56 -26.54
CA VAL A 36 -23.74 27.16 -25.44
C VAL A 36 -23.11 25.79 -25.69
N LEU A 37 -23.79 24.88 -26.40
CA LEU A 37 -23.24 23.55 -26.73
C LEU A 37 -22.06 23.61 -27.69
N THR A 38 -21.95 24.67 -28.51
CA THR A 38 -20.90 24.81 -29.52
C THR A 38 -19.74 25.67 -28.99
N VAL A 39 -18.54 25.09 -28.87
CA VAL A 39 -17.32 25.77 -28.36
C VAL A 39 -17.07 27.13 -29.04
N GLY A 40 -17.17 27.19 -30.36
CA GLY A 40 -16.87 28.40 -31.12
C GLY A 40 -17.83 29.55 -30.83
N LYS A 41 -19.12 29.27 -30.64
CA LYS A 41 -20.13 30.27 -30.27
C LYS A 41 -19.97 30.69 -28.81
N PHE A 42 -19.72 29.72 -27.92
CA PHE A 42 -19.52 30.00 -26.50
C PHE A 42 -18.26 30.82 -26.21
N HIS A 43 -17.19 30.65 -27.00
CA HIS A 43 -15.96 31.46 -26.86
C HIS A 43 -16.18 32.95 -27.15
N ASN A 44 -17.22 33.30 -27.92
CA ASN A 44 -17.59 34.70 -28.14
C ASN A 44 -18.27 35.32 -26.91
N VAL A 45 -18.92 34.51 -26.09
CA VAL A 45 -19.64 34.93 -24.88
C VAL A 45 -18.69 35.10 -23.69
N VAL A 46 -17.73 34.19 -23.52
CA VAL A 46 -16.78 34.22 -22.40
C VAL A 46 -15.33 34.29 -22.86
N LYS A 47 -14.59 35.25 -22.29
CA LYS A 47 -13.16 35.41 -22.49
C LYS A 47 -12.40 35.08 -21.21
N LEU A 48 -11.42 34.19 -21.28
CA LEU A 48 -10.51 33.92 -20.17
C LEU A 48 -9.68 35.18 -19.86
N VAL A 49 -9.74 35.65 -18.60
CA VAL A 49 -8.95 36.78 -18.10
C VAL A 49 -7.68 36.28 -17.44
N ALA A 50 -7.84 35.35 -16.50
CA ALA A 50 -6.75 34.81 -15.72
C ALA A 50 -6.98 33.34 -15.39
N PHE A 51 -5.90 32.58 -15.31
CA PHE A 51 -5.91 31.19 -14.85
C PHE A 51 -4.75 30.99 -13.89
N ALA A 52 -5.06 30.65 -12.64
CA ALA A 52 -4.08 30.32 -11.61
C ALA A 52 -4.09 28.80 -11.38
N PRO A 53 -3.15 28.04 -12.00
CA PRO A 53 -3.03 26.62 -11.74
C PRO A 53 -2.53 26.35 -10.32
N PHE A 54 -3.00 25.26 -9.71
CA PHE A 54 -2.47 24.84 -8.41
C PHE A 54 -1.03 24.32 -8.54
N LYS A 55 -0.16 24.78 -7.65
CA LYS A 55 1.27 24.43 -7.66
C LYS A 55 1.51 22.95 -7.32
N SER A 56 0.68 22.38 -6.44
CA SER A 56 0.81 21.01 -5.96
C SER A 56 -0.55 20.37 -5.67
N ALA A 57 -0.58 19.04 -5.61
CA ALA A 57 -1.79 18.32 -5.21
C ALA A 57 -2.22 18.62 -3.75
N GLN A 58 -1.29 19.04 -2.91
CA GLN A 58 -1.57 19.45 -1.53
C GLN A 58 -2.25 20.81 -1.49
N SER A 59 -1.75 21.81 -2.23
CA SER A 59 -2.42 23.11 -2.38
C SER A 59 -3.82 22.92 -2.99
N ALA A 60 -3.97 22.05 -3.99
CA ALA A 60 -5.29 21.73 -4.54
C ALA A 60 -6.24 21.13 -3.50
N LEU A 61 -5.74 20.28 -2.58
CA LEU A 61 -6.51 19.68 -1.50
C LEU A 61 -6.90 20.70 -0.41
N GLU A 62 -6.00 21.61 -0.06
CA GLU A 62 -6.27 22.70 0.89
C GLU A 62 -7.33 23.66 0.32
N ASN A 63 -7.18 24.03 -0.95
CA ASN A 63 -8.13 24.86 -1.68
C ASN A 63 -9.54 24.25 -1.75
N ILE A 64 -9.68 22.98 -2.16
CA ILE A 64 -11.01 22.34 -2.22
C ILE A 64 -11.66 22.20 -0.82
N ASN A 65 -10.87 22.01 0.23
CA ASN A 65 -11.40 21.99 1.59
C ASN A 65 -11.91 23.38 2.01
N ALA A 66 -11.14 24.43 1.74
CA ALA A 66 -11.54 25.81 2.01
C ALA A 66 -12.80 26.21 1.24
N VAL A 67 -12.83 25.94 -0.07
CA VAL A 67 -13.99 26.11 -0.95
C VAL A 67 -15.22 25.37 -0.41
N SER A 68 -15.07 24.09 -0.05
CA SER A 68 -16.19 23.28 0.48
C SER A 68 -16.74 23.81 1.81
N GLU A 69 -15.93 24.52 2.58
CA GLU A 69 -16.31 25.10 3.88
C GLU A 69 -16.75 26.57 3.73
N GLY A 70 -16.57 27.18 2.55
CA GLY A 70 -16.92 28.56 2.25
C GLY A 70 -15.89 29.58 2.72
N ILE A 71 -14.64 29.16 2.93
CA ILE A 71 -13.53 30.01 3.41
C ILE A 71 -12.70 30.48 2.21
N LEU A 72 -12.30 31.75 2.22
CA LEU A 72 -11.43 32.31 1.17
C LEU A 72 -9.98 31.85 1.38
N HIS A 73 -9.46 31.03 0.46
CA HIS A 73 -8.06 30.62 0.49
C HIS A 73 -7.14 31.71 -0.09
N GLU A 74 -5.88 31.80 0.39
CA GLU A 74 -4.90 32.81 -0.04
C GLU A 74 -4.66 32.82 -1.56
N ASP A 75 -4.61 31.64 -2.19
CA ASP A 75 -4.45 31.52 -3.65
C ASP A 75 -5.61 32.16 -4.42
N LEU A 76 -6.85 32.00 -3.92
CA LEU A 76 -8.03 32.60 -4.52
C LEU A 76 -8.05 34.11 -4.30
N ARG A 77 -7.66 34.54 -3.10
CA ARG A 77 -7.50 35.96 -2.76
C ARG A 77 -6.49 36.65 -3.69
N LEU A 78 -5.31 36.08 -3.86
CA LEU A 78 -4.25 36.60 -4.72
C LEU A 78 -4.72 36.71 -6.18
N LEU A 79 -5.44 35.70 -6.69
CA LEU A 79 -5.99 35.73 -8.04
C LEU A 79 -6.98 36.89 -8.20
N LEU A 80 -7.92 37.06 -7.26
CA LEU A 80 -8.94 38.10 -7.33
C LEU A 80 -8.34 39.50 -7.17
N GLU A 81 -7.38 39.70 -6.27
CA GLU A 81 -6.68 40.99 -6.10
C GLU A 81 -5.87 41.37 -7.35
N THR A 82 -5.23 40.40 -8.00
CA THR A 82 -4.40 40.64 -9.20
C THR A 82 -5.23 40.86 -10.46
N SER A 83 -6.35 40.14 -10.60
CA SER A 83 -7.07 40.02 -11.88
C SER A 83 -8.34 40.87 -11.97
N MET A 84 -8.91 41.31 -10.84
CA MET A 84 -10.12 42.14 -10.84
C MET A 84 -9.80 43.64 -10.93
N PRO A 85 -10.70 44.46 -11.51
CA PRO A 85 -10.50 45.90 -11.60
C PRO A 85 -10.49 46.58 -10.23
N ALA A 86 -9.55 47.50 -10.01
CA ALA A 86 -9.42 48.28 -8.76
C ALA A 86 -10.68 49.08 -8.38
N LYS A 87 -11.55 49.42 -9.35
CA LYS A 87 -12.83 50.11 -9.12
C LYS A 87 -13.94 49.11 -8.76
N LYS A 88 -13.95 48.67 -7.50
CA LYS A 88 -14.87 47.64 -6.94
C LYS A 88 -16.35 47.89 -7.21
N LYS A 89 -16.82 49.15 -7.23
CA LYS A 89 -18.23 49.51 -7.46
C LYS A 89 -18.74 49.29 -8.90
N LYS A 90 -17.86 49.00 -9.87
CA LYS A 90 -18.23 48.81 -11.28
C LYS A 90 -18.04 47.37 -11.79
N ALA A 91 -17.54 46.47 -10.93
CA ALA A 91 -17.27 45.08 -11.26
C ALA A 91 -18.19 44.16 -10.44
N LEU A 92 -18.82 43.20 -11.12
CA LEU A 92 -19.73 42.23 -10.50
C LEU A 92 -19.12 40.85 -10.69
N LEU A 93 -19.07 40.05 -9.62
CA LEU A 93 -18.44 38.72 -9.64
C LEU A 93 -19.51 37.63 -9.55
N GLY A 94 -19.64 36.83 -10.59
CA GLY A 94 -20.43 35.61 -10.61
C GLY A 94 -19.70 34.48 -9.90
N VAL A 95 -20.33 33.88 -8.89
CA VAL A 95 -19.79 32.77 -8.11
C VAL A 95 -20.79 31.61 -8.09
N ALA A 96 -20.28 30.37 -8.02
CA ALA A 96 -21.13 29.17 -7.99
C ALA A 96 -21.82 28.97 -6.63
N ASP A 97 -21.11 29.23 -5.53
CA ASP A 97 -21.61 29.07 -4.15
C ASP A 97 -21.79 30.43 -3.49
N ALA A 98 -22.95 30.63 -2.85
CA ALA A 98 -23.27 31.85 -2.12
C ALA A 98 -22.38 32.04 -0.87
N LYS A 99 -21.90 30.96 -0.24
CA LYS A 99 -21.03 31.06 0.95
C LYS A 99 -19.68 31.68 0.61
N ILE A 100 -19.06 31.22 -0.47
CA ILE A 100 -17.81 31.79 -0.99
C ILE A 100 -18.05 33.23 -1.45
N GLY A 101 -19.18 33.50 -2.10
CA GLY A 101 -19.57 34.87 -2.47
C GLY A 101 -19.67 35.82 -1.27
N ALA A 102 -20.22 35.35 -0.15
CA ALA A 102 -20.28 36.12 1.10
C ALA A 102 -18.87 36.38 1.67
N ALA A 103 -18.00 35.36 1.71
CA ALA A 103 -16.61 35.51 2.17
C ALA A 103 -15.80 36.48 1.29
N ILE A 104 -15.98 36.43 -0.04
CA ILE A 104 -15.33 37.37 -0.97
C ILE A 104 -15.85 38.79 -0.76
N LEU A 105 -17.16 38.96 -0.52
CA LEU A 105 -17.75 40.27 -0.25
C LEU A 105 -17.21 40.86 1.06
N GLU A 106 -17.07 40.05 2.11
CA GLU A 106 -16.56 40.45 3.41
C GLU A 106 -15.07 40.84 3.36
N GLU A 107 -14.21 39.99 2.77
CA GLU A 107 -12.77 40.22 2.77
C GLU A 107 -12.30 41.19 1.67
N LEU A 108 -12.87 41.08 0.46
CA LEU A 108 -12.39 41.83 -0.72
C LEU A 108 -13.34 42.95 -1.15
N GLY A 109 -14.59 42.98 -0.68
CA GLY A 109 -15.54 44.03 -1.00
C GLY A 109 -16.08 44.01 -2.43
N TYR A 110 -16.00 42.87 -3.13
CA TYR A 110 -16.60 42.69 -4.45
C TYR A 110 -18.05 42.23 -4.34
N GLN A 111 -18.96 42.89 -5.07
CA GLN A 111 -20.35 42.48 -5.16
C GLN A 111 -20.45 41.14 -5.91
N CYS A 112 -20.96 40.12 -5.22
CA CYS A 112 -21.06 38.77 -5.75
C CYS A 112 -22.50 38.46 -6.15
N GLN A 113 -22.70 37.91 -7.35
CA GLN A 113 -23.98 37.42 -7.84
C GLN A 113 -23.93 35.90 -7.96
N THR A 114 -24.97 35.24 -7.45
CA THR A 114 -25.14 33.80 -7.52
C THR A 114 -26.47 33.47 -8.18
N GLY A 115 -26.50 32.43 -9.03
CA GLY A 115 -27.71 31.98 -9.71
C GLY A 115 -28.07 32.76 -10.99
N GLY A 116 -29.21 32.42 -11.59
CA GLY A 116 -29.68 33.00 -12.85
C GLY A 116 -28.67 32.83 -13.98
N VAL A 117 -28.32 33.95 -14.63
CA VAL A 117 -27.37 34.03 -15.75
C VAL A 117 -26.00 33.43 -15.41
N VAL A 118 -25.53 33.64 -14.18
CA VAL A 118 -24.23 33.14 -13.71
C VAL A 118 -24.18 31.60 -13.73
N ALA A 119 -25.29 30.94 -13.38
CA ALA A 119 -25.35 29.48 -13.34
C ALA A 119 -25.22 28.85 -14.74
N GLU A 120 -25.90 29.43 -15.75
CA GLU A 120 -25.82 28.94 -17.13
C GLU A 120 -24.45 29.21 -17.76
N ILE A 121 -23.85 30.37 -17.48
CA ILE A 121 -22.48 30.66 -17.93
C ILE A 121 -21.49 29.68 -17.29
N LEU A 122 -21.61 29.42 -15.99
CA LEU A 122 -20.78 28.41 -15.31
C LEU A 122 -20.96 27.00 -15.88
N ARG A 123 -22.18 26.65 -16.31
CA ARG A 123 -22.48 25.37 -16.96
C ARG A 123 -21.79 25.25 -18.31
N GLY A 124 -21.85 26.29 -19.13
CA GLY A 124 -21.13 26.36 -20.40
C GLY A 124 -19.60 26.33 -20.22
N ILE A 125 -19.08 27.06 -19.23
CA ILE A 125 -17.65 27.02 -18.88
C ILE A 125 -17.27 25.60 -18.48
N ARG A 126 -18.05 24.92 -17.64
CA ARG A 126 -17.78 23.54 -17.22
C ARG A 126 -17.71 22.57 -18.38
N LEU A 127 -18.61 22.70 -19.36
CA LEU A 127 -18.64 21.84 -20.55
C LEU A 127 -17.37 22.02 -21.40
N HIS A 128 -16.97 23.27 -21.62
CA HIS A 128 -15.88 23.62 -22.55
C HIS A 128 -14.55 23.96 -21.88
N PHE A 129 -14.42 23.75 -20.57
CA PHE A 129 -13.28 24.24 -19.78
C PHE A 129 -11.92 23.81 -20.33
N HIS A 130 -11.83 22.56 -20.79
CA HIS A 130 -10.63 21.99 -21.40
C HIS A 130 -10.22 22.68 -22.71
N ALA A 131 -11.15 23.28 -23.45
CA ALA A 131 -10.85 24.03 -24.67
C ALA A 131 -10.60 25.53 -24.39
N LEU A 132 -11.12 26.05 -23.26
CA LEU A 132 -11.01 27.46 -22.88
C LEU A 132 -9.66 27.84 -22.27
N VAL A 133 -8.96 26.89 -21.66
CA VAL A 133 -7.64 27.10 -21.04
C VAL A 133 -6.54 26.55 -21.95
N LYS A 134 -5.60 27.42 -22.35
CA LYS A 134 -4.46 27.02 -23.20
C LYS A 134 -3.58 26.01 -22.47
N GLY A 135 -3.32 24.88 -23.12
CA GLY A 135 -2.46 23.80 -22.59
C GLY A 135 -3.17 22.81 -21.67
N LEU A 136 -4.46 23.00 -21.37
CA LEU A 136 -5.26 22.00 -20.69
C LEU A 136 -5.90 21.08 -21.74
N THR A 137 -5.72 19.77 -21.61
CA THR A 137 -6.43 18.78 -22.43
C THR A 137 -7.56 18.16 -21.62
N ALA A 138 -8.56 17.57 -22.30
CA ALA A 138 -9.63 16.83 -21.62
C ALA A 138 -9.07 15.69 -20.75
N GLN A 139 -8.03 15.00 -21.23
CA GLN A 139 -7.37 13.92 -20.48
C GLN A 139 -6.65 14.43 -19.24
N SER A 140 -5.91 15.53 -19.32
CA SER A 140 -5.22 16.11 -18.16
C SER A 140 -6.21 16.65 -17.14
N ALA A 141 -7.32 17.27 -17.58
CA ALA A 141 -8.38 17.74 -16.71
C ALA A 141 -9.02 16.58 -15.93
N SER A 142 -9.34 15.47 -16.62
CA SER A 142 -9.91 14.27 -15.99
C SER A 142 -8.94 13.62 -14.99
N LYS A 143 -7.64 13.53 -15.32
CA LYS A 143 -6.62 13.02 -14.38
C LYS A 143 -6.50 13.89 -13.12
N ALA A 144 -6.53 15.22 -13.27
CA ALA A 144 -6.50 16.15 -12.14
C ALA A 144 -7.73 15.97 -11.24
N GLN A 145 -8.93 15.84 -11.84
CA GLN A 145 -10.16 15.58 -11.10
C GLN A 145 -10.11 14.25 -10.33
N LEU A 146 -9.62 13.18 -10.97
CA LEU A 146 -9.50 11.87 -10.31
C LEU A 146 -8.51 11.91 -9.15
N GLY A 147 -7.35 12.55 -9.34
CA GLY A 147 -6.34 12.71 -8.29
C GLY A 147 -6.82 13.54 -7.10
N LEU A 148 -7.50 14.65 -7.37
CA LEU A 148 -8.07 15.52 -6.34
C LEU A 148 -9.24 14.83 -5.63
N GLY A 149 -10.14 14.19 -6.37
CA GLY A 149 -11.27 13.44 -5.82
C GLY A 149 -10.81 12.34 -4.85
N HIS A 150 -9.83 11.53 -5.26
CA HIS A 150 -9.24 10.53 -4.36
C HIS A 150 -8.61 11.14 -3.11
N SER A 151 -7.92 12.29 -3.24
CA SER A 151 -7.26 12.93 -2.11
C SER A 151 -8.27 13.58 -1.15
N TYR A 152 -9.29 14.25 -1.69
CA TYR A 152 -10.37 14.86 -0.93
C TYR A 152 -11.20 13.81 -0.17
N SER A 153 -11.62 12.73 -0.84
CA SER A 153 -12.36 11.66 -0.18
C SER A 153 -11.52 10.95 0.89
N ARG A 154 -10.23 10.71 0.64
CA ARG A 154 -9.33 10.12 1.65
C ARG A 154 -9.15 11.02 2.87
N ALA A 155 -9.04 12.33 2.66
CA ALA A 155 -8.92 13.31 3.74
C ALA A 155 -10.20 13.39 4.58
N LYS A 156 -11.37 13.52 3.93
CA LYS A 156 -12.67 13.60 4.64
C LYS A 156 -13.02 12.31 5.38
N VAL A 157 -12.74 11.14 4.81
CA VAL A 157 -13.00 9.83 5.46
C VAL A 157 -11.92 9.46 6.49
N LYS A 158 -10.86 10.29 6.65
CA LYS A 158 -9.68 9.99 7.49
C LYS A 158 -9.13 8.59 7.21
N PHE A 159 -8.92 8.29 5.93
CA PHE A 159 -8.47 6.97 5.49
C PHE A 159 -7.11 6.62 6.10
N ASN A 160 -7.10 5.68 7.04
CA ASN A 160 -5.90 5.30 7.76
C ASN A 160 -5.11 4.24 6.97
N VAL A 161 -3.96 4.63 6.41
CA VAL A 161 -3.07 3.73 5.66
C VAL A 161 -2.52 2.60 6.54
N ASN A 162 -2.44 2.80 7.86
CA ASN A 162 -1.96 1.77 8.78
C ASN A 162 -2.99 0.67 9.05
N ARG A 163 -4.25 0.87 8.63
CA ARG A 163 -5.33 -0.12 8.71
C ARG A 163 -5.55 -0.92 7.43
N VAL A 164 -4.62 -0.82 6.48
CA VAL A 164 -4.73 -1.53 5.20
C VAL A 164 -4.50 -3.02 5.43
N ASP A 165 -5.61 -3.75 5.45
CA ASP A 165 -5.71 -5.20 5.56
C ASP A 165 -5.26 -5.94 4.29
N ASN A 166 -5.22 -5.26 3.13
CA ASN A 166 -4.72 -5.85 1.88
C ASN A 166 -3.28 -6.39 2.01
N MET A 167 -2.42 -5.72 2.78
CA MET A 167 -1.04 -6.22 3.01
C MET A 167 -1.04 -7.56 3.76
N ILE A 168 -1.99 -7.79 4.67
CA ILE A 168 -2.15 -9.05 5.40
C ILE A 168 -2.60 -10.15 4.43
N ILE A 169 -3.59 -9.86 3.58
CA ILE A 169 -4.14 -10.78 2.58
C ILE A 169 -3.05 -11.25 1.61
N GLN A 170 -2.25 -10.33 1.07
CA GLN A 170 -1.16 -10.70 0.16
C GLN A 170 -0.05 -11.48 0.89
N SER A 171 0.28 -11.09 2.13
CA SER A 171 1.34 -11.75 2.89
C SER A 171 1.00 -13.20 3.23
N ILE A 172 -0.25 -13.50 3.64
CA ILE A 172 -0.64 -14.88 3.96
C ILE A 172 -0.76 -15.75 2.71
N SER A 173 -1.29 -15.20 1.60
CA SER A 173 -1.34 -15.91 0.31
C SER A 173 0.08 -16.26 -0.17
N LEU A 174 1.01 -15.32 -0.06
CA LEU A 174 2.41 -15.54 -0.39
C LEU A 174 3.06 -16.57 0.55
N LEU A 175 2.77 -16.53 1.85
CA LEU A 175 3.31 -17.51 2.81
C LEU A 175 2.81 -18.93 2.49
N ASP A 176 1.52 -19.11 2.23
CA ASP A 176 0.95 -20.41 1.86
C ASP A 176 1.49 -20.93 0.51
N GLN A 177 1.85 -20.03 -0.43
CA GLN A 177 2.51 -20.38 -1.69
C GLN A 177 3.98 -20.77 -1.48
N LEU A 178 4.72 -19.98 -0.70
CA LEU A 178 6.11 -20.27 -0.36
C LEU A 178 6.25 -21.62 0.36
N ASP A 179 5.32 -21.99 1.25
CA ASP A 179 5.36 -23.29 1.93
C ASP A 179 5.31 -24.47 0.94
N LYS A 180 4.49 -24.37 -0.11
CA LYS A 180 4.38 -25.41 -1.16
C LYS A 180 5.62 -25.43 -2.05
N ASP A 181 6.11 -24.26 -2.42
CA ASP A 181 7.26 -24.10 -3.31
C ASP A 181 8.54 -24.56 -2.60
N ILE A 182 8.76 -24.16 -1.34
CA ILE A 182 9.88 -24.62 -0.51
C ILE A 182 9.86 -26.14 -0.40
N ASN A 183 8.70 -26.76 -0.15
CA ASN A 183 8.61 -28.22 -0.05
C ASN A 183 8.93 -28.88 -1.39
N THR A 184 8.38 -28.38 -2.49
CA THR A 184 8.60 -28.92 -3.83
C THR A 184 10.07 -28.78 -4.25
N PHE A 185 10.67 -27.61 -4.05
CA PHE A 185 12.07 -27.37 -4.37
C PHE A 185 12.99 -28.19 -3.46
N SER A 186 12.68 -28.33 -2.17
CA SER A 186 13.47 -29.18 -1.26
C SER A 186 13.43 -30.65 -1.69
N MET A 187 12.28 -31.15 -2.15
CA MET A 187 12.17 -32.50 -2.70
C MET A 187 13.00 -32.66 -3.98
N ARG A 188 13.07 -31.63 -4.84
CA ARG A 188 13.95 -31.65 -6.02
C ARG A 188 15.43 -31.61 -5.67
N VAL A 189 15.84 -30.82 -4.66
CA VAL A 189 17.23 -30.85 -4.14
C VAL A 189 17.57 -32.25 -3.63
N ARG A 190 16.65 -32.89 -2.89
CA ARG A 190 16.83 -34.25 -2.38
C ARG A 190 16.99 -35.30 -3.48
N GLU A 191 16.16 -35.26 -4.51
CA GLU A 191 16.29 -36.18 -5.64
C GLU A 191 17.59 -35.93 -6.40
N TRP A 192 17.94 -34.67 -6.66
CA TRP A 192 19.10 -34.31 -7.47
C TRP A 192 20.42 -34.64 -6.77
N TYR A 193 20.55 -34.24 -5.49
CA TYR A 193 21.73 -34.55 -4.68
C TYR A 193 21.75 -36.01 -4.21
N GLY A 194 20.58 -36.65 -4.10
CA GLY A 194 20.44 -38.06 -3.73
C GLY A 194 21.10 -39.03 -4.72
N TYR A 195 21.30 -38.64 -5.98
CA TYR A 195 22.10 -39.44 -6.93
C TYR A 195 23.59 -39.48 -6.52
N HIS A 196 24.10 -38.42 -5.89
CA HIS A 196 25.47 -38.35 -5.40
C HIS A 196 25.62 -38.99 -4.02
N PHE A 197 24.71 -38.67 -3.10
CA PHE A 197 24.77 -39.10 -1.71
C PHE A 197 23.39 -39.58 -1.22
N PRO A 198 22.96 -40.80 -1.60
CA PRO A 198 21.62 -41.31 -1.32
C PRO A 198 21.37 -41.56 0.17
N GLU A 199 22.41 -41.89 0.94
CA GLU A 199 22.32 -42.21 2.37
C GLU A 199 21.91 -40.98 3.21
N LEU A 200 22.26 -39.76 2.75
CA LEU A 200 21.94 -38.51 3.44
C LEU A 200 20.42 -38.30 3.62
N ILE A 201 19.61 -38.79 2.68
CA ILE A 201 18.14 -38.69 2.76
C ILE A 201 17.58 -39.48 3.94
N LYS A 202 18.21 -40.62 4.28
CA LYS A 202 17.78 -41.47 5.39
C LYS A 202 18.20 -40.88 6.74
N ILE A 203 19.37 -40.24 6.80
CA ILE A 203 19.91 -39.67 8.04
C ILE A 203 19.18 -38.35 8.40
N VAL A 204 18.89 -37.52 7.41
CA VAL A 204 18.35 -36.17 7.62
C VAL A 204 16.93 -36.04 7.09
N SER A 205 15.97 -36.06 8.02
CA SER A 205 14.53 -35.96 7.71
C SER A 205 14.05 -34.54 7.42
N GLU A 206 14.70 -33.50 7.96
CA GLU A 206 14.30 -32.12 7.76
C GLU A 206 14.82 -31.52 6.43
N ASN A 207 13.91 -30.97 5.63
CA ASN A 207 14.18 -30.42 4.31
C ASN A 207 15.17 -29.23 4.31
N TYR A 208 14.99 -28.32 5.26
CA TYR A 208 15.81 -27.11 5.36
C TYR A 208 17.26 -27.46 5.71
N THR A 209 17.43 -28.30 6.73
CA THR A 209 18.72 -28.82 7.18
C THR A 209 19.41 -29.63 6.08
N TYR A 210 18.65 -30.46 5.34
CA TYR A 210 19.17 -31.18 4.17
C TYR A 210 19.77 -30.23 3.11
N CYS A 211 19.07 -29.14 2.76
CA CYS A 211 19.57 -28.18 1.77
C CYS A 211 20.83 -27.45 2.28
N ARG A 212 20.92 -27.14 3.59
CA ARG A 212 22.13 -26.57 4.21
C ARG A 212 23.30 -27.54 4.15
N LEU A 213 23.06 -28.82 4.41
CA LEU A 213 24.08 -29.86 4.34
C LEU A 213 24.55 -30.11 2.91
N ALA A 214 23.63 -30.17 1.94
CA ALA A 214 24.00 -30.32 0.53
C ALA A 214 24.91 -29.17 0.06
N LYS A 215 24.66 -27.94 0.55
CA LYS A 215 25.53 -26.78 0.29
C LYS A 215 26.88 -26.88 1.01
N PHE A 216 26.92 -27.33 2.26
CA PHE A 216 28.15 -27.39 3.06
C PHE A 216 29.06 -28.54 2.65
N ILE A 217 28.48 -29.72 2.37
CA ILE A 217 29.22 -30.93 2.00
C ILE A 217 29.81 -30.78 0.59
N GLY A 218 29.03 -30.26 -0.36
CA GLY A 218 29.44 -30.19 -1.76
C GLY A 218 29.74 -31.58 -2.31
N ASN A 219 31.01 -31.91 -2.47
CA ASN A 219 31.47 -33.21 -2.97
C ASN A 219 31.75 -34.17 -1.81
N ARG A 220 31.14 -35.36 -1.83
CA ARG A 220 31.30 -36.36 -0.77
C ARG A 220 32.74 -36.79 -0.51
N LYS A 221 33.63 -36.69 -1.52
CA LYS A 221 35.04 -37.10 -1.42
C LYS A 221 35.90 -36.11 -0.64
N GLU A 222 35.43 -34.88 -0.49
CA GLU A 222 36.14 -33.80 0.19
C GLU A 222 35.78 -33.72 1.69
N LEU A 223 34.89 -34.60 2.17
CA LEU A 223 34.51 -34.71 3.58
C LEU A 223 35.66 -35.30 4.42
N SER A 224 36.22 -34.47 5.30
CA SER A 224 37.22 -34.85 6.30
C SER A 224 36.69 -34.71 7.73
N GLU A 225 37.45 -35.20 8.73
CA GLU A 225 37.11 -35.03 10.16
C GLU A 225 37.13 -33.55 10.60
N GLU A 226 37.78 -32.66 9.85
CA GLU A 226 37.76 -31.21 10.09
C GLU A 226 36.40 -30.59 9.73
N SER A 227 35.65 -31.20 8.80
CA SER A 227 34.30 -30.76 8.43
C SER A 227 33.25 -31.16 9.47
N LEU A 228 33.62 -31.96 10.47
CA LEU A 228 32.71 -32.52 11.47
C LEU A 228 32.16 -31.42 12.38
N GLU A 229 32.96 -30.40 12.74
CA GLU A 229 32.49 -29.23 13.50
C GLU A 229 31.38 -28.46 12.77
N GLY A 230 31.55 -28.20 11.47
CA GLY A 230 30.53 -27.51 10.67
C GLY A 230 29.27 -28.34 10.41
N LEU A 231 29.39 -29.67 10.34
CA LEU A 231 28.24 -30.58 10.29
C LEU A 231 27.48 -30.58 11.61
N GLU A 232 28.17 -30.59 12.75
CA GLU A 232 27.56 -30.52 14.07
C GLU A 232 26.79 -29.21 14.28
N GLU A 233 27.32 -28.08 13.80
CA GLU A 233 26.63 -26.79 13.86
C GLU A 233 25.30 -26.81 13.07
N ILE A 234 25.28 -27.45 11.91
CA ILE A 234 24.10 -27.49 11.03
C ILE A 234 23.05 -28.48 11.53
N VAL A 235 23.46 -29.67 11.97
CA VAL A 235 22.54 -30.76 12.38
C VAL A 235 22.13 -30.64 13.85
N MET A 236 22.91 -29.90 14.65
CA MET A 236 22.74 -29.76 16.10
C MET A 236 22.75 -31.11 16.85
N ASP A 237 23.37 -32.15 16.25
CA ASP A 237 23.36 -33.52 16.72
C ASP A 237 24.65 -34.23 16.30
N SER A 238 25.55 -34.45 17.28
CA SER A 238 26.88 -35.04 17.06
C SER A 238 26.81 -36.47 16.51
N ALA A 239 25.82 -37.26 16.97
CA ALA A 239 25.65 -38.63 16.49
C ALA A 239 25.27 -38.67 15.00
N LYS A 240 24.44 -37.71 14.54
CA LYS A 240 24.10 -37.62 13.11
C LYS A 240 25.26 -37.08 12.28
N ALA A 241 26.04 -36.13 12.79
CA ALA A 241 27.23 -35.64 12.09
C ALA A 241 28.24 -36.77 11.84
N GLN A 242 28.51 -37.60 12.86
CA GLN A 242 29.35 -38.80 12.73
C GLN A 242 28.76 -39.81 11.75
N ALA A 243 27.44 -40.09 11.84
CA ALA A 243 26.78 -40.99 10.90
C ALA A 243 26.84 -40.50 9.44
N ILE A 244 26.82 -39.18 9.20
CA ILE A 244 26.98 -38.61 7.85
C ILE A 244 28.41 -38.86 7.33
N LEU A 245 29.42 -38.71 8.18
CA LEU A 245 30.83 -38.94 7.82
C LEU A 245 31.12 -40.44 7.56
N GLU A 246 30.57 -41.33 8.37
CA GLU A 246 30.65 -42.77 8.12
C GLU A 246 29.89 -43.18 6.86
N ALA A 247 28.72 -42.59 6.63
CA ALA A 247 27.93 -42.80 5.43
C ALA A 247 28.61 -42.26 4.17
N SER A 248 29.38 -41.17 4.25
CA SER A 248 30.12 -40.66 3.07
C SER A 248 31.25 -41.62 2.67
N ARG A 249 31.97 -42.19 3.65
CA ARG A 249 33.02 -43.20 3.43
C ARG A 249 32.48 -44.51 2.84
N SER A 250 31.25 -44.87 3.19
CA SER A 250 30.58 -46.11 2.73
C SER A 250 29.58 -45.90 1.60
N SER A 251 29.44 -44.67 1.07
CA SER A 251 28.41 -44.32 0.09
C SER A 251 28.65 -44.99 -1.27
N MET A 252 27.59 -45.59 -1.82
CA MET A 252 27.60 -46.16 -3.18
C MET A 252 27.02 -45.21 -4.24
N GLY A 253 26.80 -43.93 -3.92
CA GLY A 253 26.28 -42.96 -4.88
C GLY A 253 27.18 -42.74 -6.11
N MET A 254 26.67 -42.04 -7.11
CA MET A 254 27.39 -41.74 -8.35
C MET A 254 28.32 -40.53 -8.17
N ASP A 255 29.46 -40.52 -8.84
CA ASP A 255 30.31 -39.33 -8.91
C ASP A 255 29.68 -38.29 -9.85
N ILE A 256 29.47 -37.07 -9.35
CA ILE A 256 28.83 -35.98 -10.10
C ILE A 256 29.89 -35.04 -10.68
N SER A 257 29.60 -34.44 -11.84
CA SER A 257 30.44 -33.42 -12.46
C SER A 257 30.50 -32.14 -11.61
N PRO A 258 31.65 -31.45 -11.50
CA PRO A 258 31.75 -30.18 -10.78
C PRO A 258 30.74 -29.12 -11.25
N LEU A 259 30.39 -29.10 -12.55
CA LEU A 259 29.39 -28.17 -13.08
C LEU A 259 27.98 -28.44 -12.55
N ASP A 260 27.62 -29.71 -12.42
CA ASP A 260 26.32 -30.11 -11.88
C ASP A 260 26.26 -29.84 -10.37
N LEU A 261 27.37 -30.02 -9.67
CA LEU A 261 27.50 -29.74 -8.25
C LEU A 261 27.30 -28.24 -7.95
N ILE A 262 27.90 -27.34 -8.74
CA ILE A 262 27.68 -25.89 -8.65
C ILE A 262 26.20 -25.54 -8.85
N ASN A 263 25.52 -26.20 -9.79
CA ASN A 263 24.09 -25.96 -10.02
C ASN A 263 23.22 -26.45 -8.84
N ILE A 264 23.54 -27.61 -8.26
CA ILE A 264 22.86 -28.14 -7.06
C ILE A 264 23.10 -27.21 -5.86
N GLU A 265 24.32 -26.72 -5.69
CA GLU A 265 24.68 -25.79 -4.62
C GLU A 265 23.92 -24.46 -4.76
N SER A 266 23.91 -23.88 -5.96
CA SER A 266 23.16 -22.66 -6.28
C SER A 266 21.67 -22.82 -6.02
N PHE A 267 21.09 -23.95 -6.45
CA PHE A 267 19.68 -24.25 -6.21
C PHE A 267 19.39 -24.44 -4.71
N SER A 268 20.24 -25.15 -3.98
CA SER A 268 20.15 -25.33 -2.53
C SER A 268 20.24 -23.99 -1.80
N SER A 269 21.16 -23.12 -2.20
CA SER A 269 21.30 -21.77 -1.65
C SER A 269 20.05 -20.93 -1.89
N ARG A 270 19.40 -21.08 -3.05
CA ARG A 270 18.14 -20.41 -3.34
C ARG A 270 17.01 -20.93 -2.43
N VAL A 271 16.92 -22.23 -2.21
CA VAL A 271 15.92 -22.81 -1.29
C VAL A 271 16.13 -22.35 0.16
N ILE A 272 17.38 -22.27 0.62
CA ILE A 272 17.72 -21.72 1.95
C ILE A 272 17.24 -20.26 2.05
N SER A 273 17.59 -19.42 1.06
CA SER A 273 17.18 -18.02 1.05
C SER A 273 15.65 -17.84 1.04
N LEU A 274 14.92 -18.71 0.36
CA LEU A 274 13.44 -18.70 0.37
C LEU A 274 12.87 -19.10 1.73
N SER A 275 13.49 -20.06 2.42
CA SER A 275 13.09 -20.47 3.77
C SER A 275 13.35 -19.36 4.81
N GLU A 276 14.49 -18.66 4.70
CA GLU A 276 14.79 -17.48 5.52
C GLU A 276 13.81 -16.34 5.24
N TYR A 277 13.53 -16.05 3.97
CA TYR A 277 12.54 -15.06 3.58
C TYR A 277 11.14 -15.41 4.12
N ARG A 278 10.76 -16.69 4.12
CA ARG A 278 9.51 -17.18 4.70
C ARG A 278 9.43 -16.93 6.21
N LYS A 279 10.53 -17.10 6.95
CA LYS A 279 10.60 -16.72 8.39
C LYS A 279 10.43 -15.21 8.58
N GLY A 280 11.15 -14.40 7.80
CA GLY A 280 11.02 -12.94 7.86
C GLY A 280 9.61 -12.45 7.52
N LEU A 281 8.94 -13.08 6.54
CA LEU A 281 7.56 -12.77 6.17
C LEU A 281 6.57 -13.13 7.28
N GLN A 282 6.81 -14.22 8.01
CA GLN A 282 6.00 -14.60 9.18
C GLN A 282 6.09 -13.57 10.31
N GLU A 283 7.30 -13.06 10.59
CA GLU A 283 7.50 -11.98 11.57
C GLU A 283 6.84 -10.66 11.13
N TYR A 284 6.95 -10.32 9.84
CA TYR A 284 6.26 -9.17 9.26
C TYR A 284 4.74 -9.30 9.41
N LEU A 285 4.18 -10.46 9.10
CA LEU A 285 2.75 -10.76 9.27
C LEU A 285 2.33 -10.61 10.73
N ARG A 286 3.14 -11.08 11.68
CA ARG A 286 2.89 -10.93 13.12
C ARG A 286 2.84 -9.46 13.55
N SER A 287 3.84 -8.67 13.14
CA SER A 287 3.88 -7.23 13.43
C SER A 287 2.68 -6.49 12.85
N LYS A 288 2.31 -6.81 11.59
CA LYS A 288 1.16 -6.19 10.93
C LYS A 288 -0.17 -6.61 11.53
N MET A 289 -0.34 -7.87 11.90
CA MET A 289 -1.55 -8.34 12.56
C MET A 289 -1.75 -7.66 13.91
N SER A 290 -0.68 -7.48 14.70
CA SER A 290 -0.74 -6.75 15.97
C SER A 290 -1.17 -5.28 15.80
N GLN A 291 -0.86 -4.65 14.67
CA GLN A 291 -1.29 -3.27 14.38
C GLN A 291 -2.74 -3.17 13.87
N VAL A 292 -3.18 -4.15 13.06
CA VAL A 292 -4.48 -4.09 12.36
C VAL A 292 -5.59 -4.79 13.15
N ALA A 293 -5.32 -5.99 13.68
CA ALA A 293 -6.30 -6.83 14.38
C ALA A 293 -5.68 -7.56 15.61
N PRO A 294 -5.29 -6.81 16.66
CA PRO A 294 -4.69 -7.36 17.87
C PRO A 294 -5.66 -8.26 18.67
N SER A 295 -6.95 -7.95 18.74
CA SER A 295 -7.90 -8.79 19.49
C SER A 295 -8.12 -10.15 18.83
N LEU A 296 -8.26 -10.17 17.50
CA LEU A 296 -8.38 -11.41 16.74
C LEU A 296 -7.09 -12.24 16.85
N SER A 297 -5.94 -11.59 16.78
CA SER A 297 -4.63 -12.24 16.92
C SER A 297 -4.45 -12.89 18.30
N ALA A 298 -4.79 -12.18 19.38
CA ALA A 298 -4.71 -12.72 20.74
C ALA A 298 -5.61 -13.95 20.93
N LEU A 299 -6.80 -13.92 20.31
CA LEU A 299 -7.80 -14.97 20.44
C LEU A 299 -7.43 -16.27 19.72
N ILE A 300 -7.05 -16.23 18.44
CA ILE A 300 -6.84 -17.45 17.60
C ILE A 300 -5.43 -17.61 17.04
N GLY A 301 -4.56 -16.61 17.24
CA GLY A 301 -3.23 -16.55 16.65
C GLY A 301 -3.21 -15.81 15.31
N GLU A 302 -2.03 -15.28 14.98
CA GLU A 302 -1.78 -14.40 13.83
C GLU A 302 -2.10 -15.10 12.49
N VAL A 303 -1.63 -16.33 12.32
CA VAL A 303 -1.71 -17.06 11.04
C VAL A 303 -3.15 -17.47 10.73
N VAL A 304 -3.88 -17.99 11.71
CA VAL A 304 -5.29 -18.39 11.54
C VAL A 304 -6.16 -17.14 11.34
N GLY A 305 -5.90 -16.06 12.10
CA GLY A 305 -6.55 -14.77 11.89
C GLY A 305 -6.32 -14.21 10.48
N ALA A 306 -5.09 -14.28 9.97
CA ALA A 306 -4.75 -13.82 8.62
C ALA A 306 -5.49 -14.61 7.55
N ARG A 307 -5.58 -15.94 7.70
CA ARG A 307 -6.34 -16.79 6.78
C ARG A 307 -7.84 -16.45 6.78
N LEU A 308 -8.43 -16.16 7.95
CA LEU A 308 -9.84 -15.74 8.03
C LEU A 308 -10.07 -14.41 7.30
N ILE A 309 -9.19 -13.42 7.49
CA ILE A 309 -9.27 -12.12 6.80
C ILE A 309 -9.11 -12.31 5.29
N SER A 310 -8.13 -13.11 4.86
CA SER A 310 -7.88 -13.39 3.45
C SER A 310 -9.07 -14.08 2.78
N HIS A 311 -9.68 -15.07 3.43
CA HIS A 311 -10.80 -15.79 2.86
C HIS A 311 -12.10 -14.97 2.84
N ALA A 312 -12.24 -14.00 3.77
CA ALA A 312 -13.33 -13.02 3.73
C ALA A 312 -13.09 -11.86 2.74
N GLY A 313 -11.84 -11.70 2.27
CA GLY A 313 -11.41 -10.66 1.33
C GLY A 313 -11.14 -9.28 1.96
N SER A 314 -11.61 -9.02 3.17
CA SER A 314 -11.24 -7.86 3.98
C SER A 314 -11.64 -8.07 5.44
N LEU A 315 -11.01 -7.32 6.36
CA LEU A 315 -11.39 -7.31 7.77
C LEU A 315 -12.80 -6.75 7.95
N THR A 316 -13.20 -5.76 7.15
CA THR A 316 -14.56 -5.20 7.17
C THR A 316 -15.61 -6.23 6.74
N ASN A 317 -15.31 -7.04 5.73
CA ASN A 317 -16.22 -8.11 5.30
C ASN A 317 -16.30 -9.20 6.37
N LEU A 318 -15.18 -9.56 6.98
CA LEU A 318 -15.14 -10.51 8.10
C LEU A 318 -15.99 -10.03 9.28
N ALA A 319 -15.92 -8.73 9.62
CA ALA A 319 -16.74 -8.14 10.68
C ALA A 319 -18.26 -8.17 10.37
N LYS A 320 -18.63 -8.08 9.09
CA LYS A 320 -20.02 -8.14 8.62
C LYS A 320 -20.57 -9.57 8.61
N TYR A 321 -19.72 -10.59 8.46
CA TYR A 321 -20.18 -11.97 8.47
C TYR A 321 -20.82 -12.36 9.81
N PRO A 322 -21.88 -13.18 9.79
CA PRO A 322 -22.41 -13.78 11.00
C PRO A 322 -21.48 -14.89 11.49
N ALA A 323 -21.54 -15.19 12.78
CA ALA A 323 -20.66 -16.18 13.39
C ALA A 323 -20.86 -17.60 12.81
N SER A 324 -22.06 -17.94 12.34
CA SER A 324 -22.33 -19.21 11.64
C SER A 324 -21.55 -19.35 10.33
N THR A 325 -21.38 -18.26 9.58
CA THR A 325 -20.54 -18.25 8.37
C THR A 325 -19.07 -18.35 8.74
N VAL A 326 -18.62 -17.60 9.75
CA VAL A 326 -17.23 -17.65 10.25
C VAL A 326 -16.84 -19.06 10.73
N GLN A 327 -17.79 -19.80 11.33
CA GLN A 327 -17.59 -21.18 11.78
C GLN A 327 -17.17 -22.13 10.64
N ILE A 328 -17.76 -21.96 9.45
CA ILE A 328 -17.60 -22.87 8.30
C ILE A 328 -16.73 -22.28 7.18
N LEU A 329 -16.13 -21.10 7.42
CA LEU A 329 -15.29 -20.40 6.45
C LEU A 329 -14.12 -21.30 6.01
N GLY A 330 -13.91 -21.48 4.70
CA GLY A 330 -12.94 -22.39 4.09
C GLY A 330 -13.41 -23.85 3.94
N ALA A 331 -14.61 -24.20 4.41
CA ALA A 331 -15.25 -25.51 4.19
C ALA A 331 -16.42 -25.43 3.20
N GLU A 332 -16.50 -24.38 2.37
CA GLU A 332 -17.65 -24.11 1.50
C GLU A 332 -17.86 -25.23 0.48
N LYS A 333 -16.80 -25.79 -0.09
CA LYS A 333 -16.91 -26.91 -1.04
C LYS A 333 -17.57 -28.14 -0.40
N ALA A 334 -17.19 -28.45 0.84
CA ALA A 334 -17.78 -29.56 1.59
C ALA A 334 -19.24 -29.26 1.99
N LEU A 335 -19.53 -28.01 2.35
CA LEU A 335 -20.89 -27.55 2.64
C LEU A 335 -21.81 -27.68 1.42
N PHE A 336 -21.40 -27.14 0.27
CA PHE A 336 -22.21 -27.20 -0.95
C PHE A 336 -22.40 -28.63 -1.45
N ARG A 337 -21.39 -29.49 -1.31
CA ARG A 337 -21.52 -30.92 -1.60
C ARG A 337 -22.56 -31.57 -0.68
N ALA A 338 -22.48 -31.34 0.63
CA ALA A 338 -23.43 -31.88 1.60
C ALA A 338 -24.87 -31.38 1.35
N LEU A 339 -25.05 -30.11 1.01
CA LEU A 339 -26.36 -29.57 0.64
C LEU A 339 -26.92 -30.24 -0.62
N LYS A 340 -26.08 -30.46 -1.64
CA LYS A 340 -26.48 -31.13 -2.89
C LYS A 340 -26.84 -32.60 -2.68
N THR A 341 -26.09 -33.31 -1.84
CA THR A 341 -26.31 -34.74 -1.56
C THR A 341 -27.23 -34.98 -0.36
N ARG A 342 -27.81 -33.93 0.24
CA ARG A 342 -28.53 -33.99 1.54
C ARG A 342 -27.76 -34.75 2.64
N GLY A 343 -26.43 -34.63 2.62
CA GLY A 343 -25.52 -35.23 3.59
C GLY A 343 -25.26 -34.33 4.80
N ASN A 344 -24.42 -34.82 5.72
CA ASN A 344 -24.03 -34.06 6.91
C ASN A 344 -23.19 -32.82 6.55
N THR A 345 -23.60 -31.66 7.05
CA THR A 345 -22.86 -30.41 6.86
C THR A 345 -21.58 -30.36 7.71
N PRO A 346 -20.50 -29.72 7.20
CA PRO A 346 -19.28 -29.56 7.98
C PRO A 346 -19.54 -28.68 9.21
N LYS A 347 -18.92 -29.04 10.33
CA LYS A 347 -19.07 -28.33 11.62
C LYS A 347 -18.00 -27.26 11.86
N TYR A 348 -16.94 -27.24 11.05
CA TYR A 348 -15.80 -26.35 11.20
C TYR A 348 -15.11 -26.15 9.84
N GLY A 349 -14.50 -24.97 9.65
CA GLY A 349 -13.64 -24.64 8.52
C GLY A 349 -12.22 -24.31 8.98
N LEU A 350 -11.68 -23.15 8.57
CA LEU A 350 -10.33 -22.67 8.89
C LEU A 350 -10.04 -22.58 10.39
N ILE A 351 -11.08 -22.31 11.20
CA ILE A 351 -10.97 -22.23 12.66
C ILE A 351 -10.57 -23.58 13.28
N PHE A 352 -10.73 -24.70 12.57
CA PHE A 352 -10.28 -26.02 13.02
C PHE A 352 -8.79 -26.07 13.35
N HIS A 353 -7.97 -25.25 12.69
CA HIS A 353 -6.53 -25.15 12.95
C HIS A 353 -6.18 -24.37 14.22
N SER A 354 -7.17 -23.85 14.96
CA SER A 354 -6.94 -23.25 16.26
C SER A 354 -6.54 -24.30 17.32
N THR A 355 -5.68 -23.90 18.24
CA THR A 355 -5.22 -24.77 19.34
C THR A 355 -6.36 -25.22 20.24
N PHE A 356 -7.40 -24.41 20.43
CA PHE A 356 -8.56 -24.74 21.27
C PHE A 356 -9.35 -25.93 20.74
N ILE A 357 -9.57 -26.01 19.42
CA ILE A 357 -10.30 -27.12 18.81
C ILE A 357 -9.45 -28.39 18.78
N GLY A 358 -8.13 -28.25 18.64
CA GLY A 358 -7.19 -29.36 18.73
C GLY A 358 -7.25 -30.08 20.08
N ARG A 359 -7.30 -29.33 21.18
CA ARG A 359 -7.36 -29.87 22.56
C ARG A 359 -8.72 -30.46 22.93
N ALA A 360 -9.81 -29.95 22.37
CA ALA A 360 -11.16 -30.38 22.74
C ALA A 360 -11.46 -31.83 22.33
N ALA A 361 -12.17 -32.56 23.20
CA ALA A 361 -12.66 -33.91 22.90
C ALA A 361 -13.57 -33.94 21.66
N ALA A 362 -13.53 -35.04 20.88
CA ALA A 362 -14.21 -35.15 19.58
C ALA A 362 -15.71 -34.82 19.62
N LYS A 363 -16.41 -35.20 20.70
CA LYS A 363 -17.83 -34.89 20.92
C LYS A 363 -18.09 -33.38 21.09
N ASN A 364 -17.15 -32.66 21.70
CA ASN A 364 -17.26 -31.25 22.05
C ASN A 364 -16.69 -30.30 20.98
N LYS A 365 -15.91 -30.80 20.01
CA LYS A 365 -15.31 -30.01 18.92
C LYS A 365 -16.31 -29.11 18.18
N GLY A 366 -17.51 -29.60 17.89
CA GLY A 366 -18.55 -28.80 17.22
C GLY A 366 -19.12 -27.69 18.11
N ARG A 367 -19.25 -27.93 19.43
CA ARG A 367 -19.79 -26.97 20.39
C ARG A 367 -18.78 -25.85 20.64
N ILE A 368 -17.51 -26.19 20.85
CA ILE A 368 -16.44 -25.21 21.06
C ILE A 368 -16.17 -24.42 19.77
N SER A 369 -16.26 -25.03 18.59
CA SER A 369 -16.10 -24.32 17.31
C SER A 369 -17.14 -23.21 17.13
N ARG A 370 -18.41 -23.47 17.46
CA ARG A 370 -19.46 -22.45 17.43
C ARG A 370 -19.18 -21.32 18.45
N TYR A 371 -18.75 -21.67 19.66
CA TYR A 371 -18.42 -20.69 20.69
C TYR A 371 -17.25 -19.80 20.26
N LEU A 372 -16.18 -20.41 19.74
CA LEU A 372 -15.01 -19.71 19.23
C LEU A 372 -15.35 -18.81 18.04
N ALA A 373 -16.18 -19.26 17.09
CA ALA A 373 -16.63 -18.44 15.97
C ALA A 373 -17.42 -17.19 16.42
N ASN A 374 -18.25 -17.33 17.46
CA ASN A 374 -18.94 -16.18 18.07
C ASN A 374 -17.93 -15.16 18.63
N LYS A 375 -16.93 -15.63 19.40
CA LYS A 375 -15.90 -14.75 19.97
C LYS A 375 -15.01 -14.11 18.90
N CYS A 376 -14.64 -14.87 17.86
CA CYS A 376 -13.88 -14.36 16.71
C CYS A 376 -14.65 -13.25 15.98
N THR A 377 -15.97 -13.41 15.81
CA THR A 377 -16.81 -12.39 15.16
C THR A 377 -16.87 -11.11 16.00
N ILE A 378 -16.99 -11.24 17.32
CA ILE A 378 -16.96 -10.08 18.24
C ILE A 378 -15.59 -9.39 18.18
N ALA A 379 -14.49 -10.15 18.31
CA ALA A 379 -13.13 -9.61 18.22
C ALA A 379 -12.88 -8.90 16.88
N SER A 380 -13.30 -9.49 15.76
CA SER A 380 -13.16 -8.90 14.42
C SER A 380 -13.92 -7.58 14.29
N ARG A 381 -15.10 -7.46 14.91
CA ARG A 381 -15.88 -6.21 14.92
C ARG A 381 -15.22 -5.14 15.78
N ILE A 382 -14.69 -5.53 16.95
CA ILE A 382 -13.95 -4.61 17.82
C ILE A 382 -12.72 -4.08 17.06
N ASP A 383 -11.90 -4.95 16.48
CA ASP A 383 -10.70 -4.55 15.74
C ASP A 383 -11.01 -3.65 14.53
N CYS A 384 -12.10 -3.93 13.79
CA CYS A 384 -12.49 -3.16 12.61
C CYS A 384 -13.05 -1.77 12.96
N PHE A 385 -13.89 -1.65 13.99
CA PHE A 385 -14.64 -0.42 14.27
C PHE A 385 -14.07 0.43 15.41
N SER A 386 -13.17 -0.09 16.25
CA SER A 386 -12.47 0.74 17.24
C SER A 386 -11.61 1.79 16.52
N GLU A 387 -11.24 2.91 17.12
CA GLU A 387 -10.27 3.85 16.51
C GLU A 387 -8.83 3.44 16.84
N VAL A 388 -8.62 2.99 18.08
CA VAL A 388 -7.35 2.49 18.61
C VAL A 388 -7.58 1.02 18.96
N PRO A 389 -7.06 0.07 18.18
CA PRO A 389 -7.22 -1.34 18.47
C PRO A 389 -6.29 -1.74 19.64
N THR A 390 -6.80 -2.56 20.56
CA THR A 390 -6.08 -3.06 21.74
C THR A 390 -6.17 -4.59 21.83
N SER A 391 -5.21 -5.25 22.49
CA SER A 391 -5.25 -6.71 22.69
C SER A 391 -6.14 -7.15 23.85
N VAL A 392 -6.41 -6.25 24.81
CA VAL A 392 -7.13 -6.52 26.07
C VAL A 392 -8.43 -7.29 25.84
N PHE A 393 -9.25 -6.86 24.86
CA PHE A 393 -10.48 -7.57 24.54
C PHE A 393 -10.21 -8.99 24.01
N GLY A 394 -9.21 -9.17 23.18
CA GLY A 394 -8.79 -10.50 22.69
C GLY A 394 -8.30 -11.41 23.81
N ASP A 395 -7.53 -10.90 24.75
CA ASP A 395 -6.99 -11.64 25.90
C ASP A 395 -8.12 -12.13 26.82
N LYS A 396 -9.06 -11.24 27.19
CA LYS A 396 -10.25 -11.61 27.99
C LYS A 396 -11.18 -12.57 27.25
N LEU A 397 -11.33 -12.41 25.94
CA LEU A 397 -12.11 -13.35 25.11
C LEU A 397 -11.44 -14.72 25.02
N ARG A 398 -10.12 -14.77 25.05
CA ARG A 398 -9.34 -16.00 25.07
C ARG A 398 -9.53 -16.74 26.39
N GLU A 399 -9.42 -16.03 27.51
CA GLU A 399 -9.70 -16.58 28.86
C GLU A 399 -11.10 -17.22 28.91
N GLN A 400 -12.12 -16.55 28.36
CA GLN A 400 -13.47 -17.13 28.30
C GLN A 400 -13.57 -18.42 27.46
N VAL A 401 -12.79 -18.54 26.39
CA VAL A 401 -12.73 -19.77 25.59
C VAL A 401 -12.02 -20.88 26.37
N GLU A 402 -10.99 -20.54 27.14
CA GLU A 402 -10.27 -21.46 28.03
C GLU A 402 -11.17 -21.94 29.18
N GLU A 403 -11.87 -21.04 29.87
CA GLU A 403 -12.88 -21.39 30.89
C GLU A 403 -13.97 -22.30 30.29
N ARG A 404 -14.42 -22.01 29.07
CA ARG A 404 -15.44 -22.83 28.40
C ARG A 404 -14.92 -24.21 28.03
N LEU A 405 -13.64 -24.34 27.70
CA LEU A 405 -13.00 -25.62 27.45
C LEU A 405 -12.90 -26.42 28.75
N ALA A 406 -12.44 -25.78 29.84
CA ALA A 406 -12.39 -26.38 31.18
C ALA A 406 -13.76 -26.84 31.65
N PHE A 407 -14.83 -26.05 31.45
CA PHE A 407 -16.20 -26.46 31.75
C PHE A 407 -16.60 -27.80 31.09
N TYR A 408 -16.11 -28.07 29.87
CA TYR A 408 -16.42 -29.33 29.19
C TYR A 408 -15.64 -30.54 29.75
N GLU A 409 -14.60 -30.29 30.54
CA GLU A 409 -13.77 -31.31 31.19
C GLU A 409 -14.14 -31.48 32.67
N THR A 410 -14.28 -30.38 33.41
CA THR A 410 -14.47 -30.35 34.87
C THR A 410 -15.91 -30.07 35.30
N GLY A 411 -16.73 -29.46 34.43
CA GLY A 411 -18.11 -29.07 34.75
C GLY A 411 -18.27 -27.73 35.48
N GLU A 412 -17.18 -26.99 35.75
CA GLU A 412 -17.24 -25.68 36.43
C GLU A 412 -17.83 -24.57 35.54
N PRO A 413 -18.87 -23.85 35.99
CA PRO A 413 -19.56 -22.88 35.14
C PRO A 413 -18.63 -21.69 34.80
N PRO A 414 -18.50 -21.33 33.51
CA PRO A 414 -17.66 -20.20 33.10
C PRO A 414 -18.28 -18.87 33.54
N ARG A 415 -17.46 -17.82 33.63
CA ARG A 415 -17.91 -16.49 34.05
C ARG A 415 -18.91 -15.91 33.05
N LYS A 416 -19.79 -15.02 33.53
CA LYS A 416 -20.76 -14.34 32.67
C LYS A 416 -20.04 -13.35 31.77
N ASN A 417 -20.40 -13.35 30.49
CA ASN A 417 -19.78 -12.46 29.51
C ASN A 417 -19.93 -10.97 29.86
N LEU A 418 -21.01 -10.58 30.54
CA LEU A 418 -21.26 -9.19 30.95
C LEU A 418 -20.20 -8.66 31.93
N GLU A 419 -19.72 -9.49 32.84
CA GLU A 419 -18.76 -9.09 33.89
C GLU A 419 -17.37 -8.92 33.26
N VAL A 420 -16.92 -9.93 32.52
CA VAL A 420 -15.63 -9.92 31.82
C VAL A 420 -15.53 -8.77 30.81
N MET A 421 -16.61 -8.45 30.09
CA MET A 421 -16.60 -7.33 29.14
C MET A 421 -16.60 -5.97 29.84
N LYS A 422 -17.19 -5.83 31.04
CA LYS A 422 -17.10 -4.58 31.83
C LYS A 422 -15.67 -4.35 32.30
N GLU A 423 -15.01 -5.38 32.83
CA GLU A 423 -13.60 -5.33 33.20
C GLU A 423 -12.72 -4.98 32.00
N ALA A 424 -12.95 -5.63 30.86
CA ALA A 424 -12.21 -5.36 29.62
C ALA A 424 -12.37 -3.91 29.14
N VAL A 425 -13.55 -3.29 29.30
CA VAL A 425 -13.76 -1.88 28.92
C VAL A 425 -12.97 -0.94 29.82
N VAL A 426 -12.91 -1.21 31.13
CA VAL A 426 -12.13 -0.40 32.08
C VAL A 426 -10.64 -0.48 31.71
N GLU A 427 -10.09 -1.70 31.63
CA GLU A 427 -8.68 -1.93 31.28
C GLU A 427 -8.34 -1.37 29.88
N ALA A 428 -9.23 -1.55 28.89
CA ALA A 428 -9.00 -1.01 27.55
C ALA A 428 -9.03 0.52 27.54
N SER A 429 -9.86 1.17 28.35
CA SER A 429 -9.92 2.64 28.41
C SER A 429 -8.62 3.26 28.92
N GLU A 430 -7.98 2.62 29.90
CA GLU A 430 -6.68 3.04 30.44
C GLU A 430 -5.57 2.87 29.40
N VAL A 431 -5.53 1.71 28.74
CA VAL A 431 -4.56 1.43 27.67
C VAL A 431 -4.75 2.38 26.48
N VAL A 432 -6.00 2.65 26.08
CA VAL A 432 -6.29 3.61 25.00
C VAL A 432 -5.85 5.03 25.40
N ALA A 433 -6.06 5.44 26.66
CA ALA A 433 -5.61 6.75 27.14
C ALA A 433 -4.07 6.86 27.10
N GLU A 434 -3.35 5.81 27.49
CA GLU A 434 -1.89 5.77 27.35
C GLU A 434 -1.42 5.83 25.90
N VAL A 435 -2.06 5.06 25.02
CA VAL A 435 -1.70 5.01 23.59
C VAL A 435 -1.94 6.36 22.94
N LYS A 436 -3.07 7.03 23.26
CA LYS A 436 -3.36 8.40 22.79
C LYS A 436 -2.31 9.39 23.30
N ARG A 437 -1.94 9.36 24.59
CA ARG A 437 -0.86 10.21 25.15
C ARG A 437 0.48 9.97 24.46
N LYS A 438 0.82 8.71 24.16
CA LYS A 438 2.06 8.34 23.44
C LYS A 438 2.04 8.81 21.99
N GLN A 439 0.89 8.72 21.31
CA GLN A 439 0.69 9.20 19.94
C GLN A 439 0.79 10.73 19.87
N GLU A 440 0.13 11.47 20.77
CA GLU A 440 0.21 12.93 20.85
C GLU A 440 1.63 13.42 21.12
N LYS A 441 2.38 12.75 22.01
CA LYS A 441 3.80 13.05 22.24
C LYS A 441 4.64 12.82 20.98
N LYS A 442 4.39 11.74 20.24
CA LYS A 442 5.08 11.44 18.97
C LYS A 442 4.74 12.47 17.89
N GLU A 443 3.48 12.87 17.75
CA GLU A 443 3.06 13.90 16.80
C GLU A 443 3.65 15.27 17.14
N LYS A 444 3.62 15.69 18.41
CA LYS A 444 4.28 16.92 18.86
C LYS A 444 5.78 16.91 18.55
N LYS A 445 6.46 15.78 18.76
CA LYS A 445 7.88 15.61 18.42
C LYS A 445 8.13 15.64 16.91
N LYS A 446 7.22 15.07 16.11
CA LYS A 446 7.31 15.07 14.63
C LYS A 446 7.08 16.47 14.06
N LYS A 447 6.04 17.17 14.52
CA LYS A 447 5.77 18.59 14.16
C LYS A 447 6.93 19.50 14.57
N LYS A 448 7.54 19.29 15.75
CA LYS A 448 8.73 20.05 16.18
C LYS A 448 9.93 19.80 15.25
N ARG A 449 10.19 18.55 14.86
CA ARG A 449 11.26 18.20 13.91
C ARG A 449 11.02 18.77 12.51
N GLU A 450 9.77 18.76 12.05
CA GLU A 450 9.38 19.27 10.74
C GLU A 450 9.49 20.79 10.70
N LYS A 451 9.07 21.48 11.76
CA LYS A 451 9.27 22.92 11.92
C LYS A 451 10.76 23.29 11.94
N GLN A 452 11.58 22.57 12.70
CA GLN A 452 13.04 22.76 12.71
C GLN A 452 13.67 22.52 11.34
N ARG A 453 13.17 21.56 10.57
CA ARG A 453 13.66 21.27 9.22
C ARG A 453 13.28 22.37 8.23
N LEU A 454 12.06 22.91 8.33
CA LEU A 454 11.58 24.05 7.54
C LEU A 454 12.35 25.33 7.89
N GLU A 455 12.59 25.59 9.18
CA GLU A 455 13.42 26.71 9.65
C GLU A 455 14.86 26.59 9.14
N ALA A 456 15.45 25.39 9.15
CA ALA A 456 16.79 25.16 8.59
C ALA A 456 16.85 25.31 7.06
N LEU A 457 15.80 24.92 6.34
CA LEU A 457 15.69 25.11 4.88
C LEU A 457 15.48 26.59 4.51
N ALA A 458 14.76 27.36 5.33
CA ALA A 458 14.58 28.79 5.13
C ALA A 458 15.88 29.55 5.41
N ALA A 459 16.58 29.24 6.50
CA ALA A 459 17.89 29.83 6.81
C ALA A 459 18.94 29.53 5.72
N ALA A 460 18.95 28.30 5.18
CA ALA A 460 19.84 27.94 4.08
C ALA A 460 19.47 28.60 2.75
N ALA A 461 18.23 29.07 2.57
CA ALA A 461 17.83 29.83 1.39
C ALA A 461 18.21 31.32 1.53
N GLU A 462 18.11 31.88 2.74
CA GLU A 462 18.56 33.25 3.05
C GLU A 462 20.09 33.39 2.93
N GLU A 463 20.89 32.39 3.35
CA GLU A 463 22.35 32.40 3.17
C GLU A 463 22.80 32.34 1.69
N VAL A 464 21.93 31.86 0.79
CA VAL A 464 22.20 31.80 -0.66
C VAL A 464 21.77 33.09 -1.36
N GLU A 465 20.76 33.81 -0.85
CA GLU A 465 20.39 35.14 -1.36
C GLU A 465 21.32 36.27 -0.90
N GLU A 466 22.00 36.13 0.26
CA GLU A 466 22.98 37.14 0.72
C GLU A 466 24.34 37.09 0.00
N ASN A 467 24.66 36.02 -0.74
CA ASN A 467 26.00 35.81 -1.31
C ASN A 467 26.14 36.03 -2.83
N ASP A 468 25.12 36.53 -3.53
CA ASP A 468 25.21 36.83 -4.97
C ASP A 468 25.15 38.34 -5.27
N ILE A 469 26.23 39.05 -4.94
CA ILE A 469 26.66 40.29 -5.64
C ILE A 469 28.19 40.24 -5.90
N GLU A 470 28.53 39.60 -7.03
CA GLU A 470 29.59 39.94 -8.00
C GLU A 470 31.12 39.92 -7.67
N PRO A 471 32.01 39.76 -8.69
CA PRO A 471 33.08 38.74 -8.68
C PRO A 471 34.52 39.31 -8.63
N LYS A 472 35.53 38.50 -8.21
CA LYS A 472 36.92 38.56 -8.75
C LYS A 472 37.89 37.44 -8.30
N LYS A 473 38.72 37.05 -9.27
CA LYS A 473 39.85 36.10 -9.32
C LYS A 473 40.97 36.33 -8.27
N LYS A 474 41.54 35.25 -7.68
CA LYS A 474 42.96 34.79 -7.83
C LYS A 474 43.44 33.78 -6.74
N LYS A 475 43.86 32.59 -7.21
CA LYS A 475 45.02 31.74 -6.85
C LYS A 475 45.52 31.62 -5.38
N LYS A 476 45.30 30.42 -4.81
CA LYS A 476 46.28 29.42 -4.28
C LYS A 476 47.66 29.91 -3.77
N LYS A 477 48.01 29.65 -2.49
CA LYS A 477 48.83 28.49 -2.02
C LYS A 477 49.28 28.55 -0.53
N LYS A 478 49.15 27.39 0.15
CA LYS A 478 50.07 26.72 1.13
C LYS A 478 50.27 27.38 2.53
N LYS A 479 50.36 26.67 3.67
CA LYS A 479 50.82 25.31 4.09
C LYS A 479 50.17 25.00 5.48
N GLN A 480 49.55 23.85 5.74
CA GLN A 480 50.07 22.51 6.14
C GLN A 480 50.54 22.37 7.60
N GLN A 481 49.94 21.41 8.32
CA GLN A 481 50.59 20.28 9.03
C GLN A 481 49.48 19.26 9.40
N GLN A 482 49.36 18.12 8.70
CA GLN A 482 50.06 16.82 8.86
C GLN A 482 49.55 16.07 10.11
N GLU A 483 48.97 14.88 9.95
CA GLU A 483 49.68 13.61 9.72
C GLU A 483 48.72 12.47 9.22
N PRO A 484 49.18 11.29 8.75
CA PRO A 484 49.65 11.05 7.38
C PRO A 484 49.03 9.83 6.66
N GLU A 485 49.26 9.82 5.35
CA GLU A 485 48.90 8.87 4.29
C GLU A 485 49.83 7.64 4.22
N THR A 486 49.45 6.63 3.43
CA THR A 486 50.16 6.17 2.20
C THR A 486 49.55 4.85 1.70
N ASP A 487 49.41 4.54 0.41
CA ASP A 487 49.42 5.33 -0.82
C ASP A 487 49.03 4.43 -2.01
N SER A 488 48.81 5.07 -3.16
CA SER A 488 48.87 4.61 -4.56
C SER A 488 47.57 4.20 -5.30
N GLU A 489 46.91 5.25 -5.81
CA GLU A 489 46.22 5.34 -7.12
C GLU A 489 47.19 5.10 -8.33
N PRO A 490 46.91 5.41 -9.64
CA PRO A 490 45.70 5.97 -10.29
C PRO A 490 45.33 5.42 -11.70
N GLU A 491 44.16 5.86 -12.19
CA GLU A 491 43.84 6.39 -13.55
C GLU A 491 42.38 6.05 -13.92
N GLU A 492 41.54 6.89 -14.54
CA GLU A 492 41.36 8.34 -14.63
C GLU A 492 39.97 8.51 -15.30
N ASN A 493 39.23 9.53 -14.84
CA ASN A 493 38.19 10.30 -15.53
C ASN A 493 36.85 9.67 -15.99
N GLY A 494 35.80 10.21 -15.39
CA GLY A 494 34.46 10.29 -15.96
C GLY A 494 34.29 11.42 -16.99
N LEU A 495 33.14 11.37 -17.67
CA LEU A 495 32.53 12.41 -18.49
C LEU A 495 31.03 12.39 -18.12
N GLU A 496 30.50 13.41 -17.44
CA GLU A 496 29.80 14.54 -18.07
C GLU A 496 28.85 14.09 -19.19
N GLU A 497 27.55 13.96 -18.86
CA GLU A 497 26.47 13.87 -19.84
C GLU A 497 26.28 15.23 -20.54
N GLU A 498 27.04 15.44 -21.62
CA GLU A 498 26.69 16.38 -22.66
C GLU A 498 25.50 15.89 -23.49
N VAL A 499 24.65 16.85 -23.85
CA VAL A 499 23.42 16.70 -24.62
C VAL A 499 23.73 16.22 -26.06
N LEU A 500 23.40 14.96 -26.36
CA LEU A 500 23.50 14.42 -27.73
C LEU A 500 22.34 14.89 -28.64
N PRO A 501 22.59 15.18 -29.93
CA PRO A 501 21.66 15.86 -30.83
C PRO A 501 20.51 14.97 -31.33
N LYS A 502 19.35 15.60 -31.52
CA LYS A 502 18.02 15.07 -31.90
C LYS A 502 17.95 14.14 -33.14
N LYS A 503 19.05 13.91 -33.88
CA LYS A 503 19.07 13.11 -35.11
C LYS A 503 19.33 11.61 -34.89
N LYS A 504 20.04 11.22 -33.81
CA LYS A 504 20.28 9.79 -33.47
C LYS A 504 19.12 9.12 -32.73
N ARG A 505 18.29 9.89 -32.01
CA ARG A 505 17.11 9.37 -31.30
C ARG A 505 15.96 8.94 -32.23
N LYS A 506 15.88 9.50 -33.45
CA LYS A 506 14.89 9.08 -34.47
C LYS A 506 15.24 7.73 -35.10
N LEU A 507 16.52 7.45 -35.34
CA LEU A 507 16.97 6.19 -35.95
C LEU A 507 16.81 4.98 -35.02
N MET A 508 16.95 5.15 -33.69
CA MET A 508 16.71 4.06 -32.74
C MET A 508 15.22 3.72 -32.57
N VAL A 509 14.32 4.70 -32.72
CA VAL A 509 12.87 4.47 -32.58
C VAL A 509 12.29 3.81 -33.84
N GLU A 510 12.81 4.14 -35.03
CA GLU A 510 12.40 3.47 -36.28
C GLU A 510 12.87 2.01 -36.37
N ALA A 511 14.07 1.70 -35.84
CA ALA A 511 14.57 0.32 -35.78
C ALA A 511 13.73 -0.58 -34.85
N ASP A 512 13.24 -0.04 -33.72
CA ASP A 512 12.44 -0.77 -32.74
C ASP A 512 10.99 -1.03 -33.24
N GLU A 513 10.45 -0.14 -34.09
CA GLU A 513 9.15 -0.35 -34.74
C GLU A 513 9.21 -1.38 -35.89
N GLU A 514 10.30 -1.42 -36.66
CA GLU A 514 10.49 -2.45 -37.68
C GLU A 514 10.67 -3.86 -37.08
N GLU A 515 11.36 -3.97 -35.94
CA GLU A 515 11.54 -5.26 -35.26
C GLU A 515 10.22 -5.78 -34.68
N LYS A 516 9.37 -4.89 -34.15
CA LYS A 516 8.01 -5.24 -33.68
C LYS A 516 7.08 -5.62 -34.83
N LYS A 517 7.17 -4.97 -36.00
CA LYS A 517 6.41 -5.35 -37.20
C LYS A 517 6.85 -6.71 -37.75
N LYS A 518 8.16 -7.01 -37.79
CA LYS A 518 8.69 -8.33 -38.18
C LYS A 518 8.26 -9.45 -37.23
N LYS A 519 8.27 -9.21 -35.91
CA LYS A 519 7.77 -10.17 -34.90
C LYS A 519 6.27 -10.43 -35.02
N LYS A 520 5.45 -9.41 -35.35
CA LYS A 520 4.00 -9.58 -35.61
C LYS A 520 3.69 -10.36 -36.90
N LYS A 521 4.50 -10.18 -37.95
CA LYS A 521 4.33 -10.91 -39.23
C LYS A 521 4.67 -12.41 -39.08
N LYS A 522 5.77 -12.74 -38.40
CA LYS A 522 6.18 -14.13 -38.09
C LYS A 522 5.16 -14.88 -37.21
N LYS A 523 4.43 -14.17 -36.34
CA LYS A 523 3.39 -14.75 -35.48
C LYS A 523 2.07 -15.01 -36.24
N LYS A 524 1.83 -14.31 -37.36
CA LYS A 524 0.67 -14.52 -38.24
C LYS A 524 0.87 -15.64 -39.27
N GLU A 525 2.10 -15.84 -39.76
CA GLU A 525 2.45 -16.99 -40.62
C GLU A 525 2.37 -18.31 -39.84
N LYS A 526 2.96 -18.37 -38.62
CA LYS A 526 2.88 -19.57 -37.77
C LYS A 526 1.46 -19.94 -37.31
N ALA A 527 0.51 -19.02 -37.37
CA ALA A 527 -0.89 -19.29 -37.05
C ALA A 527 -1.69 -19.77 -38.27
N ARG A 528 -1.21 -19.53 -39.50
CA ARG A 528 -1.84 -20.01 -40.74
C ARG A 528 -1.36 -21.41 -41.13
N ASP A 529 -0.13 -21.78 -40.80
CA ASP A 529 0.41 -23.13 -41.04
C ASP A 529 -0.09 -24.18 -40.02
N ALA A 530 -0.88 -23.79 -39.02
CA ALA A 530 -1.46 -24.68 -38.02
C ALA A 530 -2.96 -25.00 -38.26
N GLU A 531 -3.56 -24.43 -39.31
CA GLU A 531 -4.97 -24.67 -39.70
C GLU A 531 -5.09 -25.23 -41.14
N HIS A 532 -4.03 -25.85 -41.67
CA HIS A 532 -4.07 -26.62 -42.91
C HIS A 532 -3.56 -28.03 -42.74
#